data_AF-A0A2U2IZZ7-F1
#
_entry.id   AF-A0A2U2IZZ7-F1
#
_cell.length_a   1.000
_cell.length_b   1.000
_cell.length_c   1.000
_cell.angle_alpha   90.00
_cell.angle_beta   90.00
_cell.angle_gamma   90.00
#
_symmetry.space_group_name_H-M   'P 1'
#
loop_
_entity.id
_entity.type
_entity.pdbx_description
1 polymer ?
#
loop_
_entity_poly.entity_id
_entity_poly.type
_entity_poly.pdbx_seq_one_letter_code
_entity_poly.pdbx_strand_id
1 'polypeptide(L)'
;MRPVLSVVLGASLLLVGCGTRSTDFSDLPGDAAERAKLCFGAAQTFRKAGADAGVDAAELARRQSIESEMREATLIDDFVPAGAWEAFDVEANRQLNTGNWLLDLNRCKIGYGIGEPEPLPSLPEDEGDRLFVCAMASAIKARGSDVSRPIILQHDPQGFHFAHMLVGREGVDRLASRMTDVHRAGGRILLQGAVDSFVDRCVEEHPTAALDHPVQLPEEEPLRAGICSYVSGALIGGGADNPLRGEYLPRVERLAVPLGRAGEGISPAELRLLEQEIEKKVGALGPSTSIFAACEKAYLGDASIT
;
A
#
# COMPACT_ATOMS: atom_id res chain seq x y z
N MET A 1 57.30 -51.56 45.82
CA MET A 1 57.46 -52.01 44.42
C MET A 1 56.89 -50.94 43.50
N ARG A 2 57.58 -50.69 42.39
CA ARG A 2 57.34 -49.66 41.35
C ARG A 2 56.24 -50.14 40.34
N PRO A 3 55.83 -49.35 39.34
CA PRO A 3 54.45 -48.91 39.09
C PRO A 3 53.79 -49.54 37.84
N VAL A 4 52.50 -49.26 37.58
CA VAL A 4 51.98 -49.18 36.19
C VAL A 4 51.03 -47.99 36.07
N LEU A 5 51.38 -47.17 35.08
CA LEU A 5 50.67 -46.03 34.52
C LEU A 5 49.62 -46.55 33.53
N SER A 6 48.37 -46.08 33.58
CA SER A 6 47.46 -46.11 32.43
C SER A 6 46.62 -44.84 32.40
N VAL A 7 46.91 -44.04 31.37
CA VAL A 7 46.16 -42.89 30.90
C VAL A 7 44.93 -43.39 30.16
N VAL A 8 43.74 -42.82 30.43
CA VAL A 8 42.67 -42.71 29.43
C VAL A 8 42.19 -41.27 29.44
N LEU A 9 42.49 -40.58 28.34
CA LEU A 9 41.84 -39.36 27.90
C LEU A 9 40.34 -39.62 27.75
N GLY A 10 39.52 -38.74 28.34
CA GLY A 10 38.10 -38.59 28.02
C GLY A 10 37.80 -37.11 27.82
N ALA A 11 38.27 -36.58 26.69
CA ALA A 11 37.91 -35.25 26.22
C ALA A 11 36.48 -35.25 25.64
N SER A 12 35.85 -34.08 25.70
CA SER A 12 34.77 -33.60 24.82
C SER A 12 33.34 -33.69 25.36
N LEU A 13 33.01 -32.80 26.30
CA LEU A 13 31.70 -32.15 26.35
C LEU A 13 31.82 -30.76 25.72
N LEU A 14 31.87 -30.72 24.39
CA LEU A 14 31.65 -29.51 23.59
C LEU A 14 30.89 -29.90 22.32
N LEU A 15 29.59 -30.18 22.50
CA LEU A 15 28.59 -29.94 21.46
C LEU A 15 27.87 -28.64 21.84
N VAL A 16 28.61 -27.53 21.76
CA VAL A 16 28.03 -26.19 21.64
C VAL A 16 27.84 -25.98 20.15
N GLY A 17 26.62 -26.22 19.68
CA GLY A 17 26.25 -26.12 18.28
C GLY A 17 24.78 -26.40 17.98
N CYS A 18 23.89 -26.40 18.98
CA CYS A 18 22.47 -26.18 18.74
C CYS A 18 22.22 -24.71 19.03
N GLY A 19 22.30 -23.89 17.98
CA GLY A 19 21.74 -22.55 18.03
C GLY A 19 20.26 -22.72 18.35
N THR A 20 19.88 -22.48 19.59
CA THR A 20 18.51 -22.16 19.94
C THR A 20 18.19 -20.91 19.13
N ARG A 21 17.56 -21.06 17.95
CA ARG A 21 16.85 -19.95 17.32
C ARG A 21 15.93 -19.41 18.42
N SER A 22 16.23 -18.23 18.95
CA SER A 22 15.39 -17.64 19.98
C SER A 22 14.03 -17.43 19.34
N THR A 23 13.02 -18.17 19.79
CA THR A 23 11.65 -17.92 19.40
C THR A 23 11.27 -16.55 19.92
N ASP A 24 11.16 -15.58 19.01
CA ASP A 24 10.76 -14.21 19.34
C ASP A 24 9.31 -14.00 18.93
N PHE A 25 8.43 -14.00 19.93
CA PHE A 25 7.00 -13.79 19.76
C PHE A 25 6.57 -12.37 20.14
N SER A 26 7.50 -11.43 20.36
CA SER A 26 7.17 -10.08 20.85
C SER A 26 6.13 -9.35 20.01
N ASP A 27 6.15 -9.60 18.70
CA ASP A 27 5.31 -8.94 17.69
C ASP A 27 4.10 -9.80 17.27
N LEU A 28 3.82 -10.88 18.01
CA LEU A 28 2.75 -11.81 17.74
C LEU A 28 1.77 -11.88 18.92
N PRO A 29 0.53 -12.35 18.71
CA PRO A 29 -0.42 -12.54 19.81
C PRO A 29 0.19 -13.39 20.92
N GLY A 30 0.00 -12.96 22.18
CA GLY A 30 0.49 -13.70 23.35
C GLY A 30 -0.24 -15.03 23.54
N ASP A 31 -1.55 -15.06 23.24
CA ASP A 31 -2.34 -16.28 23.26
C ASP A 31 -1.89 -17.27 22.17
N ALA A 32 -1.70 -18.53 22.55
CA ALA A 32 -1.18 -19.55 21.66
C ALA A 32 -2.15 -19.92 20.53
N ALA A 33 -3.45 -19.96 20.81
CA ALA A 33 -4.45 -20.30 19.82
C ALA A 33 -4.64 -19.17 18.80
N GLU A 34 -4.67 -17.92 19.25
CA GLU A 34 -4.71 -16.74 18.38
C GLU A 34 -3.47 -16.64 17.50
N ARG A 35 -2.28 -16.87 18.08
CA ARG A 35 -1.02 -16.85 17.34
C ARG A 35 -0.96 -17.97 16.30
N ALA A 36 -1.38 -19.19 16.65
CA ALA A 36 -1.42 -20.31 15.72
C ALA A 36 -2.36 -20.00 14.54
N LYS A 37 -3.54 -19.46 14.81
CA LYS A 37 -4.52 -19.07 13.78
C LYS A 37 -3.97 -18.00 12.84
N LEU A 38 -3.37 -16.95 13.38
CA LEU A 38 -2.74 -15.88 12.60
C LEU A 38 -1.64 -16.45 11.69
N CYS A 39 -0.71 -17.22 12.26
CA CYS A 39 0.46 -17.70 11.54
C CYS A 39 0.12 -18.74 10.48
N PHE A 40 -0.77 -19.69 10.78
CA PHE A 40 -1.26 -20.62 9.77
C PHE A 40 -2.05 -19.90 8.68
N GLY A 41 -2.93 -18.96 9.05
CA GLY A 41 -3.68 -18.14 8.09
C GLY A 41 -2.78 -17.35 7.14
N ALA A 42 -1.70 -16.74 7.63
CA ALA A 42 -0.74 -16.01 6.81
C ALA A 42 0.01 -16.95 5.84
N ALA A 43 0.41 -18.15 6.28
CA ALA A 43 1.08 -19.13 5.43
C ALA A 43 0.15 -19.70 4.35
N GLN A 44 -1.12 -19.97 4.70
CA GLN A 44 -2.13 -20.39 3.74
C GLN A 44 -2.41 -19.29 2.70
N THR A 45 -2.51 -18.04 3.15
CA THR A 45 -2.66 -16.86 2.28
C THR A 45 -1.48 -16.74 1.32
N PHE A 46 -0.25 -16.96 1.80
CA PHE A 46 0.95 -16.94 0.96
C PHE A 46 0.95 -18.00 -0.14
N ARG A 47 0.59 -19.24 0.19
CA ARG A 47 0.42 -20.31 -0.81
C ARG A 47 -0.64 -19.93 -1.83
N LYS A 48 -1.79 -19.48 -1.34
CA LYS A 48 -2.92 -19.11 -2.20
C LYS A 48 -2.57 -17.94 -3.12
N ALA A 49 -1.89 -16.92 -2.62
CA ALA A 49 -1.40 -15.81 -3.42
C ALA A 49 -0.51 -16.28 -4.57
N GLY A 50 0.37 -17.27 -4.33
CA GLY A 50 1.20 -17.86 -5.37
C GLY A 50 0.37 -18.59 -6.43
N ALA A 51 -0.61 -19.40 -6.00
CA ALA A 51 -1.51 -20.09 -6.91
C ALA A 51 -2.31 -19.12 -7.78
N ASP A 52 -2.90 -18.08 -7.17
CA ASP A 52 -3.72 -17.08 -7.87
C ASP A 52 -2.86 -16.18 -8.78
N ALA A 53 -1.58 -15.97 -8.45
CA ALA A 53 -0.61 -15.28 -9.32
C ALA A 53 -0.08 -16.16 -10.47
N GLY A 54 -0.35 -17.47 -10.46
CA GLY A 54 0.13 -18.39 -11.49
C GLY A 54 1.64 -18.63 -11.45
N VAL A 55 2.25 -18.64 -10.26
CA VAL A 55 3.67 -19.00 -10.11
C VAL A 55 3.93 -20.44 -10.60
N ASP A 56 5.18 -20.75 -10.92
CA ASP A 56 5.53 -22.10 -11.38
C ASP A 56 5.32 -23.17 -10.31
N ALA A 57 5.33 -24.44 -10.73
CA ALA A 57 5.06 -25.58 -9.87
C ALA A 57 6.10 -25.73 -8.73
N ALA A 58 7.35 -25.32 -8.95
CA ALA A 58 8.40 -25.44 -7.94
C ALA A 58 8.21 -24.39 -6.84
N GLU A 59 7.90 -23.15 -7.21
CA GLU A 59 7.55 -22.09 -6.26
C GLU A 59 6.27 -22.45 -5.50
N LEU A 60 5.23 -22.95 -6.18
CA LEU A 60 4.00 -23.36 -5.50
C LEU A 60 4.25 -24.48 -4.48
N ALA A 61 5.10 -25.46 -4.81
CA ALA A 61 5.51 -26.51 -3.89
C ALA A 61 6.30 -25.97 -2.69
N ARG A 62 7.19 -24.98 -2.89
CA ARG A 62 7.91 -24.32 -1.80
C ARG A 62 6.95 -23.63 -0.83
N ARG A 63 5.93 -22.93 -1.34
CA ARG A 63 4.92 -22.28 -0.50
C ARG A 63 4.05 -23.29 0.25
N GLN A 64 3.72 -24.42 -0.37
CA GLN A 64 3.04 -25.55 0.30
C GLN A 64 3.89 -26.15 1.43
N SER A 65 5.22 -26.24 1.24
CA SER A 65 6.15 -26.68 2.30
C SER A 65 6.09 -25.73 3.50
N ILE A 66 6.15 -24.41 3.25
CA ILE A 66 6.08 -23.39 4.30
C ILE A 66 4.74 -23.46 5.06
N GLU A 67 3.62 -23.64 4.38
CA GLU A 67 2.31 -23.85 5.04
C GLU A 67 2.32 -25.09 5.93
N SER A 68 2.91 -26.19 5.46
CA SER A 68 3.01 -27.44 6.23
C SER A 68 3.91 -27.29 7.46
N GLU A 69 5.09 -26.68 7.29
CA GLU A 69 6.01 -26.36 8.39
C GLU A 69 5.35 -25.44 9.42
N MET A 70 4.56 -24.46 8.96
CA MET A 70 3.81 -23.57 9.85
C MET A 70 2.72 -24.33 10.61
N ARG A 71 2.00 -25.25 9.96
CA ARG A 71 1.00 -26.10 10.62
C ARG A 71 1.61 -26.93 11.74
N GLU A 72 2.75 -27.56 11.48
CA GLU A 72 3.48 -28.39 12.44
C GLU A 72 4.04 -27.55 13.59
N ALA A 73 4.69 -26.42 13.29
CA ALA A 73 5.32 -25.57 14.32
C ALA A 73 4.30 -24.88 15.24
N THR A 74 3.13 -24.52 14.71
CA THR A 74 2.07 -23.84 15.47
C THR A 74 1.17 -24.80 16.26
N LEU A 75 1.21 -26.11 15.95
CA LEU A 75 0.28 -27.11 16.48
C LEU A 75 -1.19 -26.68 16.29
N ILE A 76 -1.51 -26.01 15.18
CA ILE A 76 -2.84 -25.46 14.91
C ILE A 76 -3.96 -26.52 14.97
N ASP A 77 -3.63 -27.79 14.71
CA ASP A 77 -4.53 -28.94 14.84
C ASP A 77 -5.08 -29.12 16.27
N ASP A 78 -4.35 -28.68 17.30
CA ASP A 78 -4.81 -28.73 18.70
C ASP A 78 -5.85 -27.64 19.02
N PHE A 79 -5.92 -26.58 18.19
CA PHE A 79 -6.77 -25.41 18.41
C PHE A 79 -7.96 -25.32 17.45
N VAL A 80 -7.93 -26.10 16.36
CA VAL A 80 -8.95 -26.04 15.29
C VAL A 80 -9.68 -27.38 15.21
N PRO A 81 -10.97 -27.44 15.55
CA PRO A 81 -11.72 -28.68 15.48
C PRO A 81 -11.88 -29.16 14.03
N ALA A 82 -11.95 -30.48 13.86
CA ALA A 82 -12.23 -31.10 12.56
C ALA A 82 -13.53 -30.52 11.95
N GLY A 83 -13.43 -29.96 10.75
CA GLY A 83 -14.52 -29.28 10.04
C GLY A 83 -14.51 -27.76 10.10
N ALA A 84 -13.69 -27.13 10.95
CA ALA A 84 -13.55 -25.66 11.00
C ALA A 84 -12.49 -25.11 10.00
N TRP A 85 -11.85 -25.98 9.22
CA TRP A 85 -10.80 -25.62 8.26
C TRP A 85 -11.28 -24.75 7.10
N GLU A 86 -12.55 -24.89 6.68
CA GLU A 86 -13.14 -24.05 5.63
C GLU A 86 -13.12 -22.56 6.00
N ALA A 87 -13.22 -22.24 7.30
CA ALA A 87 -13.12 -20.86 7.78
C ALA A 87 -11.74 -20.24 7.50
N PHE A 88 -10.67 -21.04 7.43
CA PHE A 88 -9.34 -20.56 7.07
C PHE A 88 -9.26 -20.21 5.59
N ASP A 89 -9.86 -21.00 4.70
CA ASP A 89 -9.88 -20.65 3.27
C ASP A 89 -10.65 -19.34 3.04
N VAL A 90 -11.76 -19.11 3.74
CA VAL A 90 -12.50 -17.84 3.72
C VAL A 90 -11.65 -16.70 4.27
N GLU A 91 -10.96 -16.92 5.39
CA GLU A 91 -10.09 -15.92 6.01
C GLU A 91 -8.87 -15.59 5.14
N ALA A 92 -8.27 -16.58 4.48
CA ALA A 92 -7.16 -16.37 3.55
C ALA A 92 -7.60 -15.53 2.36
N ASN A 93 -8.79 -15.78 1.80
CA ASN A 93 -9.38 -14.90 0.79
C ASN A 93 -9.57 -13.46 1.31
N ARG A 94 -10.02 -13.31 2.56
CA ARG A 94 -10.16 -11.99 3.19
C ARG A 94 -8.80 -11.32 3.39
N GLN A 95 -7.78 -12.05 3.80
CA GLN A 95 -6.42 -11.52 3.99
C GLN A 95 -5.76 -11.11 2.68
N LEU A 96 -5.96 -11.85 1.58
CA LEU A 96 -5.54 -11.41 0.24
C LEU A 96 -6.08 -10.02 -0.09
N ASN A 97 -7.34 -9.76 0.26
CA ASN A 97 -8.00 -8.48 0.03
C ASN A 97 -7.47 -7.32 0.90
N THR A 98 -6.75 -7.61 1.99
CA THR A 98 -6.07 -6.58 2.78
C THR A 98 -4.69 -6.22 2.23
N GLY A 99 -4.05 -7.15 1.51
CA GLY A 99 -2.76 -6.92 0.86
C GLY A 99 -1.55 -6.73 1.79
N ASN A 100 -1.63 -7.06 3.08
CA ASN A 100 -0.53 -6.90 4.06
C ASN A 100 -0.13 -8.20 4.79
N TRP A 101 -0.56 -9.35 4.28
CA TRP A 101 -0.34 -10.67 4.89
C TRP A 101 1.14 -11.12 4.91
N LEU A 102 2.03 -10.54 4.10
CA LEU A 102 3.45 -10.93 4.05
C LEU A 102 4.20 -10.55 5.33
N LEU A 103 3.81 -9.44 5.95
CA LEU A 103 4.39 -9.01 7.22
C LEU A 103 4.08 -10.01 8.33
N ASP A 104 2.83 -10.45 8.42
CA ASP A 104 2.40 -11.45 9.40
C ASP A 104 3.11 -12.79 9.17
N LEU A 105 3.22 -13.23 7.90
CA LEU A 105 4.01 -14.41 7.57
C LEU A 105 5.46 -14.29 8.07
N ASN A 106 6.12 -13.17 7.79
CA ASN A 106 7.52 -12.98 8.15
C ASN A 106 7.73 -12.93 9.67
N ARG A 107 6.82 -12.28 10.41
CA ARG A 107 6.81 -12.31 11.88
C ARG A 107 6.66 -13.73 12.41
N CYS A 108 5.76 -14.51 11.82
CA CYS A 108 5.56 -15.92 12.18
C CYS A 108 6.76 -16.80 11.86
N LYS A 109 7.41 -16.60 10.70
CA LYS A 109 8.65 -17.31 10.35
C LYS A 109 9.76 -17.02 11.34
N ILE A 110 9.92 -15.77 11.78
CA ILE A 110 10.88 -15.39 12.82
C ILE A 110 10.51 -16.04 14.16
N GLY A 111 9.27 -15.87 14.61
CA GLY A 111 8.84 -16.36 15.92
C GLY A 111 8.91 -17.87 16.08
N TYR A 112 8.58 -18.63 15.04
CA TYR A 112 8.68 -20.09 15.04
C TYR A 112 10.01 -20.62 14.49
N GLY A 113 10.93 -19.74 14.05
CA GLY A 113 12.22 -20.13 13.49
C GLY A 113 12.14 -20.94 12.19
N ILE A 114 11.14 -20.65 11.35
CA ILE A 114 10.85 -21.31 10.07
C ILE A 114 11.56 -20.57 8.94
N GLY A 115 12.73 -21.06 8.53
CA GLY A 115 13.51 -20.49 7.44
C GLY A 115 13.84 -19.00 7.61
N GLU A 116 14.27 -18.35 6.53
CA GLU A 116 14.48 -16.90 6.48
C GLU A 116 13.17 -16.18 6.09
N PRO A 117 12.94 -14.93 6.52
CA PRO A 117 11.82 -14.13 6.04
C PRO A 117 11.72 -14.10 4.51
N GLU A 118 10.49 -14.12 3.99
CA GLU A 118 10.25 -13.94 2.57
C GLU A 118 10.65 -12.51 2.14
N PRO A 119 11.27 -12.35 0.97
CA PRO A 119 11.69 -11.04 0.50
C PRO A 119 10.49 -10.15 0.24
N LEU A 120 10.57 -8.90 0.70
CA LEU A 120 9.57 -7.90 0.35
C LEU A 120 9.67 -7.57 -1.14
N PRO A 121 8.55 -7.46 -1.86
CA PRO A 121 8.56 -7.14 -3.28
C PRO A 121 9.19 -5.77 -3.54
N SER A 122 9.86 -5.65 -4.68
CA SER A 122 10.45 -4.39 -5.13
C SER A 122 9.46 -3.59 -5.96
N LEU A 123 9.61 -2.26 -5.91
CA LEU A 123 8.96 -1.38 -6.87
C LEU A 123 9.45 -1.70 -8.30
N PRO A 124 8.59 -1.55 -9.32
CA PRO A 124 9.01 -1.70 -10.71
C PRO A 124 10.20 -0.81 -11.08
N GLU A 125 11.09 -1.32 -11.94
CA GLU A 125 12.23 -0.54 -12.44
C GLU A 125 11.79 0.61 -13.36
N ASP A 126 10.81 0.34 -14.24
CA ASP A 126 10.21 1.39 -15.07
C ASP A 126 9.49 2.44 -14.22
N GLU A 127 9.83 3.71 -14.42
CA GLU A 127 9.34 4.81 -13.59
C GLU A 127 7.82 5.02 -13.77
N GLY A 128 7.27 4.79 -14.97
CA GLY A 128 5.85 4.90 -15.22
C GLY A 128 5.04 3.81 -14.51
N ASP A 129 5.51 2.56 -14.63
CA ASP A 129 4.97 1.42 -13.88
C ASP A 129 5.09 1.64 -12.37
N ARG A 130 6.21 2.21 -11.92
CA ARG A 130 6.46 2.52 -10.51
C ARG A 130 5.47 3.53 -9.97
N LEU A 131 5.30 4.67 -10.64
CA LEU A 131 4.33 5.69 -10.23
C LEU A 131 2.90 5.13 -10.23
N PHE A 132 2.57 4.27 -11.19
CA PHE A 132 1.28 3.60 -11.22
C PHE A 132 1.09 2.63 -10.04
N VAL A 133 2.11 1.83 -9.69
CA VAL A 133 2.08 0.97 -8.50
C VAL A 133 1.97 1.81 -7.23
N CYS A 134 2.68 2.92 -7.11
CA CYS A 134 2.56 3.84 -5.98
C CYS A 134 1.16 4.42 -5.84
N ALA A 135 0.56 4.85 -6.96
CA ALA A 135 -0.81 5.36 -6.98
C ALA A 135 -1.80 4.30 -6.50
N MET A 136 -1.67 3.07 -7.00
CA MET A 136 -2.54 1.96 -6.66
C MET A 136 -2.35 1.47 -5.22
N ALA A 137 -1.12 1.31 -4.75
CA ALA A 137 -0.83 0.87 -3.39
C ALA A 137 -1.40 1.85 -2.35
N SER A 138 -1.26 3.15 -2.60
CA SER A 138 -1.82 4.21 -1.75
C SER A 138 -3.35 4.10 -1.69
N ALA A 139 -4.00 3.95 -2.84
CA ALA A 139 -5.45 3.78 -2.92
C ALA A 139 -5.95 2.48 -2.25
N ILE A 140 -5.22 1.36 -2.40
CA ILE A 140 -5.50 0.10 -1.71
C ILE A 140 -5.37 0.29 -0.19
N LYS A 141 -4.30 0.93 0.28
CA LYS A 141 -4.10 1.19 1.71
C LYS A 141 -5.24 2.01 2.31
N ALA A 142 -5.73 3.01 1.57
CA ALA A 142 -6.81 3.88 2.02
C ALA A 142 -8.20 3.21 1.99
N ARG A 143 -8.46 2.27 1.06
CA ARG A 143 -9.84 1.81 0.76
C ARG A 143 -10.01 0.28 0.71
N GLY A 144 -8.95 -0.49 0.93
CA GLY A 144 -8.95 -1.95 0.85
C GLY A 144 -9.08 -2.47 -0.59
N SER A 145 -9.58 -3.71 -0.74
CA SER A 145 -9.71 -4.39 -2.04
C SER A 145 -10.76 -3.83 -2.99
N ASP A 146 -11.52 -2.79 -2.61
CA ASP A 146 -12.54 -2.17 -3.48
C ASP A 146 -11.93 -1.25 -4.56
N VAL A 147 -10.69 -1.51 -4.97
CA VAL A 147 -9.99 -0.85 -6.09
C VAL A 147 -10.56 -1.16 -7.48
N SER A 148 -11.72 -1.81 -7.54
CA SER A 148 -12.42 -2.15 -8.78
C SER A 148 -12.95 -0.92 -9.54
N ARG A 149 -13.01 0.26 -8.90
CA ARG A 149 -13.55 1.48 -9.48
C ARG A 149 -12.43 2.39 -10.02
N PRO A 150 -12.45 2.77 -11.31
CA PRO A 150 -11.44 3.67 -11.91
C PRO A 150 -11.30 5.03 -11.19
N ILE A 151 -12.33 5.46 -10.47
CA ILE A 151 -12.37 6.74 -9.76
C ILE A 151 -11.56 6.67 -8.44
N ILE A 152 -11.04 5.50 -8.05
CA ILE A 152 -10.44 5.33 -6.72
C ILE A 152 -9.17 6.15 -6.50
N LEU A 153 -8.37 6.37 -7.55
CA LEU A 153 -7.19 7.24 -7.50
C LEU A 153 -7.57 8.71 -7.27
N GLN A 154 -8.80 9.13 -7.58
CA GLN A 154 -9.26 10.50 -7.34
C GLN A 154 -9.68 10.75 -5.89
N HIS A 155 -9.96 9.68 -5.15
CA HIS A 155 -10.49 9.75 -3.78
C HIS A 155 -9.45 9.42 -2.71
N ASP A 156 -8.24 9.08 -3.11
CA ASP A 156 -7.08 8.98 -2.23
C ASP A 156 -6.11 10.11 -2.56
N PRO A 157 -5.86 11.08 -1.67
CA PRO A 157 -5.03 12.25 -1.97
C PRO A 157 -3.59 11.90 -2.37
N GLN A 158 -3.04 10.84 -1.78
CA GLN A 158 -1.68 10.36 -2.08
C GLN A 158 -1.64 9.63 -3.44
N GLY A 159 -2.60 8.73 -3.69
CA GLY A 159 -2.77 8.06 -4.97
C GLY A 159 -3.04 9.02 -6.12
N PHE A 160 -3.81 10.08 -5.87
CA PHE A 160 -4.05 11.18 -6.81
C PHE A 160 -2.75 11.86 -7.20
N HIS A 161 -1.90 12.18 -6.23
CA HIS A 161 -0.59 12.79 -6.47
C HIS A 161 0.28 11.94 -7.40
N PHE A 162 0.45 10.64 -7.09
CA PHE A 162 1.22 9.73 -7.94
C PHE A 162 0.64 9.57 -9.35
N ALA A 163 -0.69 9.51 -9.47
CA ALA A 163 -1.36 9.47 -10.77
C ALA A 163 -1.05 10.74 -11.60
N HIS A 164 -0.99 11.91 -10.97
CA HIS A 164 -0.67 13.16 -11.67
C HIS A 164 0.83 13.33 -11.95
N MET A 165 1.71 12.77 -11.14
CA MET A 165 3.13 12.63 -11.50
C MET A 165 3.28 11.83 -12.79
N LEU A 166 2.53 10.73 -12.92
CA LEU A 166 2.49 9.92 -14.12
C LEU A 166 1.92 10.69 -15.32
N VAL A 167 0.82 11.42 -15.15
CA VAL A 167 0.25 12.28 -16.22
C VAL A 167 1.25 13.34 -16.67
N GLY A 168 1.92 14.02 -15.73
CA GLY A 168 2.94 15.03 -16.05
C GLY A 168 4.13 14.48 -16.84
N ARG A 169 4.39 13.17 -16.74
CA ARG A 169 5.47 12.46 -17.43
C ARG A 169 5.05 11.86 -18.77
N GLU A 170 3.96 11.11 -18.78
CA GLU A 170 3.56 10.24 -19.89
C GLU A 170 2.28 10.71 -20.60
N GLY A 171 1.62 11.72 -20.06
CA GLY A 171 0.33 12.22 -20.55
C GLY A 171 -0.87 11.42 -20.04
N VAL A 172 -2.05 12.02 -20.18
CA VAL A 172 -3.33 11.45 -19.71
C VAL A 172 -3.70 10.13 -20.40
N ASP A 173 -3.37 9.98 -21.68
CA ASP A 173 -3.67 8.77 -22.45
C ASP A 173 -2.96 7.54 -21.89
N ARG A 174 -1.74 7.73 -21.35
CA ARG A 174 -0.97 6.65 -20.73
C ARG A 174 -1.55 6.22 -19.40
N LEU A 175 -1.96 7.17 -18.56
CA LEU A 175 -2.71 6.85 -17.35
C LEU A 175 -4.01 6.11 -17.70
N ALA A 176 -4.78 6.60 -18.67
CA ALA A 176 -6.02 5.96 -19.10
C ALA A 176 -5.80 4.51 -19.57
N SER A 177 -4.77 4.25 -20.38
CA SER A 177 -4.39 2.91 -20.82
C SER A 177 -3.96 1.98 -19.67
N ARG A 178 -3.41 2.51 -18.59
CA ARG A 178 -3.07 1.71 -17.40
C ARG A 178 -4.32 1.43 -16.56
N MET A 179 -5.24 2.39 -16.52
CA MET A 179 -6.51 2.28 -15.83
C MET A 179 -7.49 1.29 -16.48
N THR A 180 -7.39 1.00 -17.78
CA THR A 180 -8.21 -0.03 -18.43
C THR A 180 -8.01 -1.43 -17.82
N ASP A 181 -6.84 -1.68 -17.21
CA ASP A 181 -6.50 -2.93 -16.54
C ASP A 181 -6.32 -2.76 -15.01
N VAL A 182 -6.91 -1.71 -14.43
CA VAL A 182 -6.73 -1.36 -13.00
C VAL A 182 -7.08 -2.50 -12.05
N HIS A 183 -8.12 -3.28 -12.36
CA HIS A 183 -8.50 -4.44 -11.56
C HIS A 183 -7.41 -5.51 -11.54
N ARG A 184 -6.79 -5.79 -12.69
CA ARG A 184 -5.68 -6.74 -12.80
C ARG A 184 -4.44 -6.22 -12.08
N ALA A 185 -4.15 -4.92 -12.21
CA ALA A 185 -3.01 -4.32 -11.53
C ALA A 185 -3.17 -4.28 -10.00
N GLY A 186 -4.33 -3.85 -9.51
CA GLY A 186 -4.67 -3.87 -8.09
C GLY A 186 -4.65 -5.29 -7.52
N GLY A 187 -5.21 -6.26 -8.25
CA GLY A 187 -5.13 -7.68 -7.90
C GLY A 187 -3.69 -8.17 -7.76
N ARG A 188 -2.78 -7.82 -8.69
CA ARG A 188 -1.36 -8.18 -8.58
C ARG A 188 -0.68 -7.57 -7.35
N ILE A 189 -0.99 -6.33 -6.99
CA ILE A 189 -0.41 -5.68 -5.80
C ILE A 189 -0.91 -6.38 -4.52
N LEU A 190 -2.20 -6.70 -4.44
CA LEU A 190 -2.79 -7.45 -3.32
C LEU A 190 -2.16 -8.85 -3.17
N LEU A 191 -1.92 -9.55 -4.28
CA LEU A 191 -1.25 -10.85 -4.32
C LEU A 191 0.23 -10.81 -3.93
N GLN A 192 0.84 -9.64 -3.77
CA GLN A 192 2.19 -9.51 -3.24
C GLN A 192 2.24 -9.32 -1.72
N GLY A 193 1.10 -8.98 -1.08
CA GLY A 193 0.97 -9.00 0.37
C GLY A 193 1.77 -7.96 1.14
N ALA A 194 2.25 -6.91 0.47
CA ALA A 194 3.11 -5.88 1.05
C ALA A 194 2.67 -4.45 0.66
N VAL A 195 1.36 -4.17 0.65
CA VAL A 195 0.79 -2.86 0.29
C VAL A 195 1.42 -1.73 1.10
N ASP A 196 1.54 -1.89 2.42
CA ASP A 196 2.12 -0.87 3.29
C ASP A 196 3.59 -0.63 2.96
N SER A 197 4.36 -1.70 2.71
CA SER A 197 5.75 -1.58 2.29
C SER A 197 5.91 -0.90 0.94
N PHE A 198 4.97 -1.07 0.01
CA PHE A 198 4.96 -0.31 -1.24
C PHE A 198 4.75 1.17 -0.98
N VAL A 199 3.73 1.52 -0.18
CA VAL A 199 3.43 2.91 0.15
C VAL A 199 4.63 3.58 0.84
N ASP A 200 5.24 2.91 1.81
CA ASP A 200 6.37 3.46 2.55
C ASP A 200 7.57 3.74 1.63
N ARG A 201 7.90 2.81 0.71
CA ARG A 201 8.96 3.04 -0.30
C ARG A 201 8.59 4.13 -1.30
N CYS A 202 7.34 4.21 -1.72
CA CYS A 202 6.87 5.27 -2.61
C CYS A 202 7.01 6.65 -1.97
N VAL A 203 6.73 6.77 -0.67
CA VAL A 203 6.93 8.00 0.11
C VAL A 203 8.41 8.30 0.32
N GLU A 204 9.25 7.28 0.53
CA GLU A 204 10.70 7.44 0.63
C GLU A 204 11.29 8.00 -0.68
N GLU A 205 10.88 7.45 -1.84
CA GLU A 205 11.31 7.93 -3.17
C GLU A 205 10.69 9.29 -3.53
N HIS A 206 9.48 9.57 -3.03
CA HIS A 206 8.73 10.79 -3.33
C HIS A 206 8.12 11.43 -2.07
N PRO A 207 8.93 12.11 -1.24
CA PRO A 207 8.48 12.66 0.05
C PRO A 207 7.33 13.67 -0.08
N THR A 208 7.19 14.33 -1.24
CA THR A 208 6.07 15.25 -1.51
C THR A 208 4.71 14.57 -1.46
N ALA A 209 4.64 13.24 -1.63
CA ALA A 209 3.41 12.45 -1.53
C ALA A 209 2.87 12.34 -0.09
N ALA A 210 3.67 12.69 0.93
CA ALA A 210 3.29 12.66 2.34
C ALA A 210 3.05 14.05 2.94
N LEU A 211 3.02 15.12 2.12
CA LEU A 211 2.74 16.46 2.63
C LEU A 211 1.32 16.54 3.19
N ASP A 212 1.21 17.05 4.42
CA ASP A 212 -0.03 17.25 5.16
C ASP A 212 -0.33 18.75 5.45
N HIS A 213 0.49 19.63 4.89
CA HIS A 213 0.39 21.08 5.04
C HIS A 213 0.11 21.78 3.69
N PRO A 214 -0.43 23.01 3.70
CA PRO A 214 -0.63 23.79 2.48
C PRO A 214 0.64 23.91 1.63
N VAL A 215 0.53 23.60 0.34
CA VAL A 215 1.64 23.75 -0.62
C VAL A 215 1.79 25.20 -1.09
N GLN A 216 2.93 25.52 -1.72
CA GLN A 216 3.09 26.79 -2.42
C GLN A 216 2.41 26.73 -3.78
N LEU A 217 1.35 27.53 -3.98
CA LEU A 217 0.67 27.65 -5.27
C LEU A 217 1.45 28.56 -6.23
N PRO A 218 1.29 28.38 -7.56
CA PRO A 218 1.81 29.32 -8.54
C PRO A 218 1.30 30.75 -8.31
N GLU A 219 2.13 31.73 -8.67
CA GLU A 219 1.77 33.15 -8.54
C GLU A 219 0.79 33.61 -9.63
N GLU A 220 0.85 32.98 -10.80
CA GLU A 220 0.00 33.27 -11.96
C GLU A 220 -1.48 32.96 -11.64
N GLU A 221 -2.31 34.01 -11.57
CA GLU A 221 -3.72 33.91 -11.16
C GLU A 221 -4.52 32.87 -11.99
N PRO A 222 -4.45 32.84 -13.33
CA PRO A 222 -5.21 31.86 -14.11
C PRO A 222 -4.80 30.42 -13.80
N LEU A 223 -3.50 30.15 -13.67
CA LEU A 223 -2.98 28.83 -13.37
C LEU A 223 -3.31 28.41 -11.93
N ARG A 224 -3.17 29.32 -10.97
CA ARG A 224 -3.57 29.08 -9.58
C ARG A 224 -5.05 28.75 -9.47
N ALA A 225 -5.92 29.57 -10.05
CA ALA A 225 -7.36 29.35 -10.04
C ALA A 225 -7.73 28.03 -10.73
N GLY A 226 -7.08 27.73 -11.85
CA GLY A 226 -7.24 26.48 -12.58
C GLY A 226 -6.89 25.24 -11.75
N ILE A 227 -5.72 25.24 -11.10
CA ILE A 227 -5.30 24.16 -10.18
C ILE A 227 -6.31 24.00 -9.04
N CYS A 228 -6.75 25.12 -8.44
CA CYS A 228 -7.70 25.09 -7.34
C CYS A 228 -9.08 24.56 -7.75
N SER A 229 -9.55 24.94 -8.94
CA SER A 229 -10.78 24.40 -9.52
C SER A 229 -10.67 22.90 -9.81
N TYR A 230 -9.57 22.48 -10.43
CA TYR A 230 -9.29 21.08 -10.77
C TYR A 230 -9.28 20.17 -9.54
N VAL A 231 -8.50 20.54 -8.53
CA VAL A 231 -8.38 19.77 -7.28
C VAL A 231 -9.68 19.78 -6.48
N SER A 232 -10.40 20.90 -6.46
CA SER A 232 -11.74 20.96 -5.85
C SER A 232 -12.67 19.93 -6.51
N GLY A 233 -12.69 19.87 -7.85
CA GLY A 233 -13.45 18.90 -8.62
C GLY A 233 -13.07 17.45 -8.29
N ALA A 234 -11.78 17.15 -8.15
CA ALA A 234 -11.31 15.81 -7.77
C ALA A 234 -11.79 15.41 -6.36
N LEU A 235 -11.73 16.33 -5.40
CA LEU A 235 -12.13 16.07 -4.01
C LEU A 235 -13.63 15.80 -3.83
N ILE A 236 -14.49 16.39 -4.66
CA ILE A 236 -15.95 16.20 -4.58
C ILE A 236 -16.52 15.31 -5.70
N GLY A 237 -15.69 14.87 -6.66
CA GLY A 237 -16.08 13.99 -7.75
C GLY A 237 -16.54 12.61 -7.27
N GLY A 238 -16.98 11.74 -8.19
CA GLY A 238 -17.26 10.32 -7.88
C GLY A 238 -18.60 9.96 -7.22
N GLY A 239 -19.52 10.93 -7.09
CA GLY A 239 -20.87 10.67 -6.57
C GLY A 239 -20.94 10.53 -5.04
N ALA A 240 -22.00 9.88 -4.54
CA ALA A 240 -22.25 9.76 -3.09
C ALA A 240 -21.25 8.85 -2.35
N ASP A 241 -20.52 7.99 -3.07
CA ASP A 241 -19.58 7.01 -2.51
C ASP A 241 -18.16 7.57 -2.31
N ASN A 242 -17.96 8.87 -2.57
CA ASN A 242 -16.70 9.55 -2.27
C ASN A 242 -16.67 10.00 -0.79
N PRO A 243 -15.83 9.40 0.07
CA PRO A 243 -15.79 9.71 1.49
C PRO A 243 -15.31 11.14 1.76
N LEU A 244 -14.51 11.71 0.86
CA LEU A 244 -14.05 13.10 0.96
C LEU A 244 -15.18 14.08 0.64
N ARG A 245 -16.19 13.68 -0.14
CA ARG A 245 -17.24 14.60 -0.57
C ARG A 245 -17.98 15.24 0.61
N GLY A 246 -18.30 14.47 1.65
CA GLY A 246 -19.00 14.99 2.83
C GLY A 246 -18.20 16.06 3.57
N GLU A 247 -16.88 15.87 3.66
CA GLU A 247 -15.97 16.81 4.34
C GLU A 247 -15.67 18.05 3.49
N TYR A 248 -15.42 17.87 2.19
CA TYR A 248 -14.90 18.92 1.33
C TYR A 248 -15.99 19.70 0.57
N LEU A 249 -17.18 19.15 0.35
CA LEU A 249 -18.24 19.82 -0.43
C LEU A 249 -18.58 21.22 0.09
N PRO A 250 -18.83 21.44 1.40
CA PRO A 250 -19.14 22.79 1.90
C PRO A 250 -17.99 23.78 1.70
N ARG A 251 -16.74 23.30 1.70
CA ARG A 251 -15.54 24.12 1.52
C ARG A 251 -15.34 24.47 0.04
N VAL A 252 -15.55 23.50 -0.85
CA VAL A 252 -15.52 23.69 -2.31
C VAL A 252 -16.61 24.67 -2.76
N GLU A 253 -17.82 24.59 -2.21
CA GLU A 253 -18.91 25.51 -2.53
C GLU A 253 -18.55 26.97 -2.20
N ARG A 254 -17.80 27.22 -1.10
CA ARG A 254 -17.29 28.56 -0.77
C ARG A 254 -16.25 29.07 -1.75
N LEU A 255 -15.47 28.17 -2.35
CA LEU A 255 -14.47 28.51 -3.36
C LEU A 255 -15.06 28.76 -4.75
N ALA A 256 -16.27 28.26 -5.04
CA ALA A 256 -16.85 28.32 -6.38
C ALA A 256 -16.95 29.76 -6.93
N VAL A 257 -17.40 30.71 -6.11
CA VAL A 257 -17.53 32.13 -6.51
C VAL A 257 -16.17 32.81 -6.75
N PRO A 258 -15.20 32.79 -5.81
CA PRO A 258 -13.90 33.42 -6.04
C PRO A 258 -13.14 32.77 -7.20
N LEU A 259 -13.19 31.44 -7.36
CA LEU A 259 -12.57 30.75 -8.49
C LEU A 259 -13.23 31.11 -9.82
N GLY A 260 -14.57 31.22 -9.85
CA GLY A 260 -15.30 31.66 -11.03
C GLY A 260 -14.87 33.04 -11.51
N ARG A 261 -14.68 33.99 -10.58
CA ARG A 261 -14.19 35.34 -10.89
C ARG A 261 -12.75 35.34 -11.40
N ALA A 262 -11.88 34.51 -10.82
CA ALA A 262 -10.49 34.41 -11.25
C ALA A 262 -10.34 33.82 -12.67
N GLY A 263 -11.33 33.06 -13.14
CA GLY A 263 -11.38 32.53 -14.51
C GLY A 263 -12.02 33.47 -15.55
N GLU A 264 -12.53 34.64 -15.16
CA GLU A 264 -13.17 35.57 -16.09
C GLU A 264 -12.15 36.11 -17.12
N GLY A 265 -12.51 36.06 -18.40
CA GLY A 265 -11.69 36.61 -19.49
C GLY A 265 -10.70 35.63 -20.13
N ILE A 266 -10.62 34.38 -19.67
CA ILE A 266 -9.81 33.34 -20.32
C ILE A 266 -10.51 32.84 -21.59
N SER A 267 -9.82 32.90 -22.74
CA SER A 267 -10.36 32.38 -24.00
C SER A 267 -10.34 30.85 -24.05
N PRO A 268 -11.16 30.20 -24.91
CA PRO A 268 -11.14 28.74 -25.04
C PRO A 268 -9.79 28.15 -25.49
N ALA A 269 -8.97 28.92 -26.20
CA ALA A 269 -7.64 28.48 -26.62
C ALA A 269 -6.64 28.51 -25.45
N GLU A 270 -6.70 29.57 -24.63
CA GLU A 270 -5.91 29.69 -23.40
C GLU A 270 -6.32 28.62 -22.39
N LEU A 271 -7.62 28.33 -22.26
CA LEU A 271 -8.13 27.29 -21.38
C LEU A 271 -7.52 25.92 -21.67
N ARG A 272 -7.38 25.53 -22.96
CA ARG A 272 -6.77 24.24 -23.34
C ARG A 272 -5.28 24.15 -23.00
N LEU A 273 -4.54 25.25 -23.18
CA LEU A 273 -3.13 25.32 -22.78
C LEU A 273 -3.00 25.24 -21.26
N LEU A 274 -3.91 25.92 -20.55
CA LEU A 274 -3.99 25.93 -19.10
C LEU A 274 -4.33 24.55 -18.55
N GLU A 275 -5.27 23.80 -19.15
CA GLU A 275 -5.62 22.44 -18.75
C GLU A 275 -4.40 21.51 -18.76
N GLN A 276 -3.60 21.53 -19.85
CA GLN A 276 -2.37 20.75 -19.94
C GLN A 276 -1.34 21.16 -18.89
N GLU A 277 -1.24 22.46 -18.61
CA GLU A 277 -0.32 22.95 -17.59
C GLU A 277 -0.78 22.60 -16.16
N ILE A 278 -2.08 22.70 -15.87
CA ILE A 278 -2.68 22.31 -14.60
C ILE A 278 -2.35 20.86 -14.28
N GLU A 279 -2.64 19.93 -15.20
CA GLU A 279 -2.40 18.50 -14.98
C GLU A 279 -0.93 18.20 -14.66
N LYS A 280 -0.02 18.86 -15.38
CA LYS A 280 1.43 18.72 -15.15
C LYS A 280 1.87 19.33 -13.81
N LYS A 281 1.30 20.47 -13.41
CA LYS A 281 1.67 21.18 -12.18
C LYS A 281 1.12 20.50 -10.94
N VAL A 282 -0.09 19.93 -11.01
CA VAL A 282 -0.73 19.22 -9.89
C VAL A 282 0.19 18.11 -9.38
N GLY A 283 0.75 17.28 -10.28
CA GLY A 283 1.68 16.20 -9.90
C GLY A 283 3.00 16.68 -9.29
N ALA A 284 3.35 17.97 -9.43
CA ALA A 284 4.56 18.53 -8.83
C ALA A 284 4.32 19.17 -7.45
N LEU A 285 3.06 19.45 -7.09
CA LEU A 285 2.72 20.20 -5.88
C LEU A 285 2.56 19.30 -4.66
N GLY A 286 1.92 18.14 -4.80
CA GLY A 286 1.64 17.22 -3.69
C GLY A 286 0.20 16.67 -3.71
N PRO A 287 -0.22 16.03 -2.61
CA PRO A 287 -1.57 15.52 -2.41
C PRO A 287 -2.66 16.57 -2.66
N SER A 288 -3.79 16.12 -3.20
CA SER A 288 -4.95 16.98 -3.49
C SER A 288 -5.43 17.78 -2.27
N THR A 289 -5.38 17.19 -1.07
CA THR A 289 -5.77 17.85 0.19
C THR A 289 -4.85 19.01 0.57
N SER A 290 -3.54 18.84 0.36
CA SER A 290 -2.52 19.85 0.63
C SER A 290 -2.55 20.98 -0.40
N ILE A 291 -2.87 20.68 -1.66
CA ILE A 291 -3.17 21.69 -2.69
C ILE A 291 -4.44 22.46 -2.31
N PHE A 292 -5.51 21.74 -1.92
CA PHE A 292 -6.77 22.35 -1.56
C PHE A 292 -6.68 23.28 -0.35
N ALA A 293 -5.93 22.89 0.68
CA ALA A 293 -5.68 23.73 1.85
C ALA A 293 -4.97 25.05 1.47
N ALA A 294 -4.06 25.00 0.50
CA ALA A 294 -3.44 26.20 -0.06
C ALA A 294 -4.43 27.08 -0.83
N CYS A 295 -5.36 26.46 -1.58
CA CYS A 295 -6.42 27.17 -2.30
C CYS A 295 -7.38 27.90 -1.36
N GLU A 296 -7.77 27.27 -0.26
CA GLU A 296 -8.58 27.92 0.76
C GLU A 296 -7.85 29.12 1.37
N LYS A 297 -6.58 28.97 1.71
CA LYS A 297 -5.78 30.08 2.21
C LYS A 297 -5.69 31.23 1.21
N ALA A 298 -5.51 30.92 -0.08
CA ALA A 298 -5.37 31.93 -1.13
C ALA A 298 -6.68 32.70 -1.40
N TYR A 299 -7.83 32.03 -1.41
CA TYR A 299 -9.09 32.62 -1.86
C TYR A 299 -10.08 32.96 -0.75
N LEU A 300 -9.94 32.35 0.43
CA LEU A 300 -10.81 32.58 1.60
C LEU A 300 -10.06 33.24 2.77
N GLY A 301 -8.72 33.30 2.73
CA GLY A 301 -7.89 33.79 3.82
C GLY A 301 -7.92 32.88 5.06
N ASP A 302 -7.54 33.41 6.22
CA ASP A 302 -7.50 32.67 7.50
C ASP A 302 -8.91 32.33 8.07
N ALA A 303 -9.99 32.71 7.37
CA ALA A 303 -11.36 32.40 7.75
C ALA A 303 -11.74 30.91 7.54
N SER A 304 -10.78 30.05 7.18
CA SER A 304 -10.99 28.64 6.84
C SER A 304 -10.85 27.66 8.02
N ILE A 305 -10.43 28.12 9.20
CA ILE A 305 -10.23 27.28 10.41
C ILE A 305 -11.35 27.52 11.43
N THR A 306 -12.58 27.14 11.10
CA THR A 306 -13.67 26.93 12.09
C THR A 306 -14.60 25.83 11.63
#